data_AF-H8GLQ3-F1
#
_entry.id   AF-H8GLQ3-F1
#
_cell.length_a   1.000
_cell.length_b   1.000
_cell.length_c   1.000
_cell.angle_alpha   90.00
_cell.angle_beta   90.00
_cell.angle_gamma   90.00
#
_symmetry.space_group_name_H-M   'P 1'
#
loop_
_entity.id
_entity.type
_entity.pdbx_description
1 polymer ?
#
loop_
_entity_poly.entity_id
_entity_poly.type
_entity_poly.pdbx_seq_one_letter_code
_entity_poly.pdbx_strand_id
1 'polypeptide(L)'
;MTPNAKKPPERGGAGGFRNNSEQRHFIKTPPYGKQLNLNGQNLIVCTGSGAWERAKSPTWFPGCKVALPFGDDPTAYAWSVAAGHDVLIVGFGDLEPVAVIAKLAGLLLAAGAGLVLYAPKRGPMMRIDRRKGAA
;
A
#
# COMPACT_ATOMS: atom_id res chain seq x y z
N MET A 1 -16.42 14.30 71.46
CA MET A 1 -16.35 12.94 72.02
C MET A 1 -17.14 11.99 71.13
N THR A 2 -16.41 11.13 70.39
CA THR A 2 -16.76 9.77 69.92
C THR A 2 -17.99 9.52 69.00
N PRO A 3 -17.98 8.43 68.20
CA PRO A 3 -18.13 8.48 66.74
C PRO A 3 -19.27 7.57 66.20
N ASN A 4 -19.57 7.62 64.89
CA ASN A 4 -20.09 6.52 64.04
C ASN A 4 -20.66 7.11 62.73
N ALA A 5 -20.65 6.46 61.57
CA ALA A 5 -20.25 5.12 61.18
C ALA A 5 -19.95 5.13 59.66
N LYS A 6 -19.01 4.26 59.26
CA LYS A 6 -18.74 3.83 57.89
C LYS A 6 -20.02 3.41 57.15
N LYS A 7 -20.14 3.81 55.89
CA LYS A 7 -20.85 3.01 54.88
C LYS A 7 -20.10 3.09 53.54
N PRO A 8 -19.46 2.01 53.07
CA PRO A 8 -18.97 1.93 51.70
C PRO A 8 -20.01 1.27 50.80
N PRO A 9 -20.44 1.92 49.72
CA PRO A 9 -20.94 1.24 48.54
C PRO A 9 -19.93 1.50 47.40
N GLU A 10 -19.71 0.66 46.41
CA GLU A 10 -20.16 -0.67 46.06
C GLU A 10 -19.05 -1.16 45.12
N ARG A 11 -18.70 -2.44 45.18
CA ARG A 11 -17.76 -3.03 44.22
C ARG A 11 -18.41 -2.99 42.84
N GLY A 12 -18.02 -2.00 42.03
CA GLY A 12 -18.30 -1.94 40.61
C GLY A 12 -17.82 -3.22 39.96
N GLY A 13 -18.77 -3.93 39.35
CA GLY A 13 -18.63 -5.28 38.87
C GLY A 13 -17.64 -5.44 37.72
N ALA A 14 -17.08 -6.66 37.69
CA ALA A 14 -17.07 -7.52 36.53
C ALA A 14 -16.57 -6.91 35.20
N GLY A 15 -15.32 -7.26 34.89
CA GLY A 15 -15.05 -8.07 33.70
C GLY A 15 -15.67 -7.59 32.39
N GLY A 16 -15.05 -6.57 31.79
CA GLY A 16 -15.23 -6.21 30.39
C GLY A 16 -14.04 -6.67 29.55
N PHE A 17 -13.69 -7.96 29.55
CA PHE A 17 -12.97 -8.55 28.41
C PHE A 17 -13.99 -8.72 27.28
N ARG A 18 -13.95 -7.84 26.28
CA ARG A 18 -14.65 -7.90 24.96
C ARG A 18 -14.26 -6.62 24.21
N ASN A 19 -13.68 -6.58 23.03
CA ASN A 19 -13.40 -7.57 22.01
C ASN A 19 -12.21 -7.02 21.20
N ASN A 20 -11.04 -7.66 21.30
CA ASN A 20 -9.96 -7.45 20.32
C ASN A 20 -10.12 -8.46 19.16
N SER A 21 -11.38 -8.70 18.77
CA SER A 21 -11.71 -9.52 17.61
C SER A 21 -11.40 -8.70 16.38
N GLU A 22 -10.19 -8.91 15.87
CA GLU A 22 -9.95 -8.97 14.44
C GLU A 22 -10.61 -7.81 13.67
N GLN A 23 -10.08 -6.59 13.80
CA GLN A 23 -10.04 -5.75 12.61
C GLN A 23 -9.14 -6.48 11.61
N ARG A 24 -9.71 -7.45 10.91
CA ARG A 24 -9.15 -7.99 9.68
C ARG A 24 -9.08 -6.76 8.78
N HIS A 25 -7.93 -6.11 8.75
CA HIS A 25 -7.65 -5.07 7.78
C HIS A 25 -7.88 -5.74 6.43
N PHE A 26 -9.04 -5.50 5.83
CA PHE A 26 -9.35 -5.98 4.51
C PHE A 26 -8.40 -5.25 3.58
N ILE A 27 -7.27 -5.88 3.29
CA ILE A 27 -6.27 -5.34 2.39
C ILE A 27 -6.95 -5.26 1.03
N LYS A 28 -7.09 -4.04 0.50
CA LYS A 28 -7.82 -3.77 -0.73
C LYS A 28 -6.97 -4.22 -1.92
N THR A 29 -7.58 -4.68 -3.00
CA THR A 29 -6.84 -4.77 -4.27
C THR A 29 -6.52 -3.34 -4.73
N PRO A 30 -5.31 -3.03 -5.24
CA PRO A 30 -5.05 -1.73 -5.83
C PRO A 30 -6.07 -1.43 -6.93
N PRO A 31 -6.48 -0.16 -7.09
CA PRO A 31 -7.34 0.26 -8.18
C PRO A 31 -6.88 -0.34 -9.52
N TYR A 32 -7.85 -0.88 -10.26
CA TYR A 32 -7.65 -1.59 -11.53
C TYR A 32 -6.92 -2.93 -11.45
N GLY A 33 -6.48 -3.39 -10.28
CA GLY A 33 -5.78 -4.68 -10.16
C GLY A 33 -6.65 -5.89 -10.48
N LYS A 34 -7.96 -5.83 -10.20
CA LYS A 34 -8.90 -6.96 -10.43
C LYS A 34 -9.15 -7.29 -11.91
N GLN A 35 -8.91 -6.33 -12.81
CA GLN A 35 -9.19 -6.47 -14.23
C GLN A 35 -7.93 -6.83 -15.04
N LEU A 36 -6.77 -6.99 -14.38
CA LEU A 36 -5.52 -7.27 -15.09
C LEU A 36 -5.41 -8.75 -15.44
N ASN A 37 -5.02 -9.00 -16.70
CA ASN A 37 -4.47 -10.27 -17.13
C ASN A 37 -3.07 -10.01 -17.67
N LEU A 38 -2.06 -10.31 -16.86
CA LEU A 38 -0.69 -9.95 -17.18
C LEU A 38 -0.09 -10.81 -18.29
N ASN A 39 -0.44 -12.11 -18.46
CA ASN A 39 0.07 -12.96 -19.57
C ASN A 39 1.57 -12.78 -19.92
N GLY A 40 2.43 -12.60 -18.90
CA GLY A 40 3.87 -12.34 -19.09
C GLY A 40 4.27 -10.90 -19.42
N GLN A 41 3.34 -9.96 -19.42
CA GLN A 41 3.57 -8.52 -19.57
C GLN A 41 4.08 -7.90 -18.25
N ASN A 42 4.76 -6.76 -18.39
CA ASN A 42 5.19 -5.94 -17.26
C ASN A 42 4.02 -5.12 -16.70
N LEU A 43 4.08 -4.83 -15.41
CA LEU A 43 3.07 -4.05 -14.68
C LEU A 43 3.51 -2.60 -14.54
N ILE A 44 2.61 -1.65 -14.82
CA ILE A 44 2.80 -0.24 -14.46
C ILE A 44 2.00 0.10 -13.21
N VAL A 45 2.64 0.73 -12.23
CA VAL A 45 1.97 1.36 -11.09
C VAL A 45 2.01 2.87 -11.25
N CYS A 46 0.85 3.48 -11.48
CA CYS A 46 0.70 4.93 -11.57
C CYS A 46 0.63 5.53 -10.16
N THR A 47 1.38 6.60 -9.91
CA THR A 47 1.44 7.33 -8.63
C THR A 47 1.34 8.84 -8.85
N GLY A 48 1.08 9.61 -7.80
CA GLY A 48 0.95 11.07 -7.88
C GLY A 48 -0.46 11.56 -8.20
N SER A 49 -0.67 12.88 -8.18
CA SER A 49 -2.01 13.50 -8.27
C SER A 49 -2.76 13.20 -9.58
N GLY A 50 -2.07 12.78 -10.64
CA GLY A 50 -2.68 12.34 -11.91
C GLY A 50 -2.70 10.83 -12.14
N ALA A 51 -2.46 10.01 -11.10
CA ALA A 51 -2.33 8.56 -11.24
C ALA A 51 -3.62 7.90 -11.76
N TRP A 52 -4.78 8.37 -11.29
CA TRP A 52 -6.07 7.74 -11.57
C TRP A 52 -6.44 7.86 -13.04
N GLU A 53 -6.36 9.07 -13.59
CA GLU A 53 -6.66 9.36 -15.00
C GLU A 53 -5.70 8.59 -15.92
N ARG A 54 -4.43 8.49 -15.52
CA ARG A 54 -3.40 7.80 -16.30
C ARG A 54 -3.58 6.29 -16.28
N ALA A 55 -3.88 5.68 -15.15
CA ALA A 55 -4.16 4.26 -15.09
C ALA A 55 -5.37 3.87 -15.97
N LYS A 56 -6.40 4.74 -16.03
CA LYS A 56 -7.59 4.54 -16.88
C LYS A 56 -7.34 4.77 -18.37
N SER A 57 -6.43 5.68 -18.72
CA SER A 57 -6.22 6.12 -20.11
C SER A 57 -5.64 5.01 -20.99
N PRO A 58 -6.30 4.58 -22.08
CA PRO A 58 -5.80 3.51 -22.94
C PRO A 58 -4.71 3.96 -23.92
N THR A 59 -4.53 5.27 -24.13
CA THR A 59 -3.79 5.78 -25.29
C THR A 59 -2.29 5.95 -25.08
N TRP A 60 -1.81 6.10 -23.84
CA TRP A 60 -0.39 6.35 -23.58
C TRP A 60 0.40 5.08 -23.29
N PHE A 61 -0.27 4.03 -22.82
CA PHE A 61 0.32 2.72 -22.60
C PHE A 61 -0.76 1.64 -22.72
N PRO A 62 -0.64 0.68 -23.64
CA PRO A 62 -1.65 -0.34 -23.88
C PRO A 62 -1.59 -1.52 -22.89
N GLY A 63 -0.52 -1.66 -22.10
CA GLY A 63 -0.34 -2.78 -21.19
C GLY A 63 -1.04 -2.61 -19.84
N CYS A 64 -0.70 -3.50 -18.91
CA CYS A 64 -1.32 -3.58 -17.60
C CYS A 64 -0.92 -2.41 -16.69
N LYS A 65 -1.94 -1.71 -16.15
CA LYS A 65 -1.77 -0.57 -15.25
C LYS A 65 -2.64 -0.72 -14.01
N VAL A 66 -2.07 -0.38 -12.86
CA VAL A 66 -2.79 -0.10 -11.62
C VAL A 66 -2.44 1.29 -11.13
N ALA A 67 -3.15 1.78 -10.11
CA ALA A 67 -2.84 3.04 -9.45
C ALA A 67 -2.60 2.84 -7.95
N LEU A 68 -1.72 3.65 -7.39
CA LEU A 68 -1.77 4.08 -6.00
C LEU A 68 -2.46 5.46 -5.99
N PRO A 69 -3.66 5.61 -5.39
CA PRO A 69 -4.30 6.90 -5.26
C PRO A 69 -3.39 7.90 -4.53
N PHE A 70 -3.42 9.16 -4.96
CA PHE A 70 -2.53 10.18 -4.41
C PHE A 70 -2.78 10.41 -2.92
N GLY A 71 -1.72 10.34 -2.11
CA GLY A 71 -1.77 10.52 -0.66
C GLY A 71 -2.23 9.29 0.14
N ASP A 72 -2.57 8.18 -0.53
CA ASP A 72 -2.91 6.93 0.16
C ASP A 72 -1.67 6.20 0.68
N ASP A 73 -1.85 5.41 1.73
CA ASP A 73 -0.81 4.50 2.20
C ASP A 73 -0.72 3.24 1.30
N PRO A 74 0.45 2.96 0.68
CA PRO A 74 0.67 1.72 -0.08
C PRO A 74 0.32 0.43 0.66
N THR A 75 0.40 0.38 2.00
CA THR A 75 0.08 -0.83 2.78
C THR A 75 -1.41 -1.10 2.90
N ALA A 76 -2.27 -0.16 2.49
CA ALA A 76 -3.70 -0.40 2.39
C ALA A 76 -4.06 -1.39 1.26
N TYR A 77 -3.08 -1.72 0.41
CA TYR A 77 -3.28 -2.48 -0.82
C TYR A 77 -2.49 -3.79 -0.88
N ALA A 78 -3.10 -4.80 -1.49
CA ALA A 78 -2.52 -6.11 -1.74
C ALA A 78 -1.87 -6.08 -3.12
N TRP A 79 -0.55 -6.00 -3.15
CA TRP A 79 0.23 -5.89 -4.38
C TRP A 79 0.56 -7.24 -5.01
N SER A 80 -0.21 -8.30 -4.72
CA SER A 80 0.01 -9.66 -5.25
C SER A 80 -0.05 -9.74 -6.77
N VAL A 81 -0.71 -8.78 -7.43
CA VAL A 81 -0.70 -8.61 -8.89
C VAL A 81 0.70 -8.38 -9.47
N ALA A 82 1.68 -7.98 -8.65
CA ALA A 82 3.07 -7.82 -9.09
C ALA A 82 3.87 -9.13 -9.13
N ALA A 83 3.36 -10.23 -8.55
CA ALA A 83 4.11 -11.47 -8.39
C ALA A 83 4.54 -12.05 -9.75
N GLY A 84 5.84 -12.26 -9.94
CA GLY A 84 6.40 -12.84 -11.17
C GLY A 84 6.55 -11.85 -12.32
N HIS A 85 6.31 -10.55 -12.10
CA HIS A 85 6.38 -9.51 -13.12
C HIS A 85 7.40 -8.43 -12.77
N ASP A 86 7.98 -7.81 -13.79
CA ASP A 86 8.73 -6.58 -13.61
C ASP A 86 7.74 -5.41 -13.51
N VAL A 87 8.03 -4.49 -12.59
CA VAL A 87 7.16 -3.38 -12.26
C VAL A 87 7.84 -2.05 -12.53
N LEU A 88 7.15 -1.18 -13.25
CA LEU A 88 7.54 0.21 -13.43
C LEU A 88 6.57 1.13 -12.65
N ILE A 89 7.09 1.81 -11.65
CA ILE A 89 6.37 2.87 -10.93
C ILE A 89 6.55 4.18 -11.71
N VAL A 90 5.45 4.81 -12.10
CA VAL A 90 5.47 6.07 -12.88
C VAL A 90 4.74 7.16 -12.11
N GLY A 91 5.40 8.31 -11.93
CA GLY A 91 4.83 9.47 -11.25
C GLY A 91 4.15 10.45 -12.21
N PHE A 92 2.93 10.90 -11.88
CA PHE A 92 2.14 11.84 -12.66
C PHE A 92 1.63 13.00 -11.80
N GLY A 93 1.56 14.19 -12.39
CA GLY A 93 1.14 15.39 -11.65
C GLY A 93 2.13 15.76 -10.55
N ASP A 94 1.60 15.98 -9.35
CA ASP A 94 2.36 16.16 -8.11
C ASP A 94 2.83 14.79 -7.62
N LEU A 95 4.11 14.70 -7.28
CA LEU A 95 4.74 13.42 -6.96
C LEU A 95 4.53 13.07 -5.50
N GLU A 96 4.37 11.77 -5.25
CA GLU A 96 4.46 11.23 -3.89
C GLU A 96 5.84 11.49 -3.27
N PRO A 97 5.92 11.64 -1.95
CA PRO A 97 7.20 11.67 -1.25
C PRO A 97 8.04 10.43 -1.56
N VAL A 98 9.36 10.61 -1.67
CA VAL A 98 10.29 9.50 -1.97
C VAL A 98 10.14 8.34 -0.97
N ALA A 99 9.83 8.63 0.30
CA ALA A 99 9.57 7.60 1.30
C ALA A 99 8.36 6.72 0.97
N VAL A 100 7.29 7.29 0.39
CA VAL A 100 6.10 6.55 -0.04
C VAL A 100 6.44 5.66 -1.25
N ILE A 101 7.19 6.20 -2.22
CA ILE A 101 7.67 5.43 -3.39
C ILE A 101 8.57 4.27 -2.94
N ALA A 102 9.49 4.50 -2.02
CA ALA A 102 10.35 3.47 -1.47
C ALA A 102 9.56 2.39 -0.72
N LYS A 103 8.54 2.79 0.06
CA LYS A 103 7.61 1.88 0.75
C LYS A 103 6.85 1.01 -0.25
N LEU A 104 6.27 1.62 -1.29
CA LEU A 104 5.59 0.92 -2.37
C LEU A 104 6.52 -0.08 -3.09
N ALA A 105 7.72 0.35 -3.47
CA ALA A 105 8.69 -0.53 -4.12
C ALA A 105 9.06 -1.75 -3.25
N GLY A 106 9.25 -1.54 -1.94
CA GLY A 106 9.46 -2.61 -0.99
C GLY A 106 8.30 -3.61 -0.94
N LEU A 107 7.06 -3.13 -0.94
CA LEU A 107 5.86 -3.97 -0.97
C LEU A 107 5.74 -4.77 -2.28
N LEU A 108 6.05 -4.16 -3.43
CA LEU A 108 6.04 -4.84 -4.73
C LEU A 108 7.08 -5.96 -4.78
N LEU A 109 8.31 -5.69 -4.32
CA LEU A 109 9.36 -6.70 -4.21
C LEU A 109 8.98 -7.82 -3.23
N ALA A 110 8.38 -7.47 -2.09
CA ALA A 110 7.90 -8.44 -1.11
C ALA A 110 6.74 -9.29 -1.65
N ALA A 111 5.91 -8.73 -2.53
CA ALA A 111 4.85 -9.44 -3.22
C ALA A 111 5.36 -10.36 -4.35
N GLY A 112 6.65 -10.32 -4.67
CA GLY A 112 7.28 -11.20 -5.66
C GLY A 112 7.54 -10.57 -7.02
N ALA A 113 7.56 -9.24 -7.13
CA ALA A 113 8.06 -8.57 -8.34
C ALA A 113 9.51 -8.97 -8.62
N GLY A 114 9.84 -9.20 -9.90
CA GLY A 114 11.20 -9.56 -10.33
C GLY A 114 12.16 -8.37 -10.24
N LEU A 115 11.72 -7.23 -10.78
CA LEU A 115 12.41 -5.95 -10.77
C LEU A 115 11.42 -4.83 -10.47
N VAL A 116 11.86 -3.81 -9.74
CA VAL A 116 11.11 -2.55 -9.59
C VAL A 116 11.96 -1.39 -10.10
N LEU A 117 11.42 -0.68 -11.09
CA LEU A 117 11.96 0.57 -11.61
C LEU A 117 11.04 1.72 -11.20
N TYR A 118 11.62 2.90 -10.94
CA TYR A 118 10.87 4.12 -10.70
C TYR A 118 11.26 5.18 -11.72
N ALA A 119 10.25 5.69 -12.44
CA ALA A 119 10.38 6.78 -13.40
C ALA A 119 9.62 8.02 -12.86
N PRO A 120 10.30 8.98 -12.22
CA PRO A 120 9.69 10.25 -11.88
C PRO A 120 9.35 11.03 -13.15
N LYS A 121 8.40 11.97 -13.06
CA LYS A 121 8.00 12.85 -14.18
C LYS A 121 9.19 13.58 -14.83
N ARG A 122 10.22 13.87 -14.04
CA ARG A 122 11.48 14.49 -14.49
C ARG A 122 12.63 13.85 -13.73
N GLY A 123 13.68 13.46 -14.46
CA GLY A 123 14.90 12.91 -13.88
C GLY A 123 15.23 11.50 -14.39
N PRO A 124 16.36 10.95 -13.92
CA PRO A 124 16.78 9.62 -14.32
C PRO A 124 15.83 8.57 -13.76
N MET A 125 15.62 7.50 -14.53
CA MET A 125 14.96 6.31 -14.03
C MET A 125 15.85 5.65 -12.97
N MET A 126 15.25 5.29 -11.84
CA MET A 126 15.94 4.67 -10.71
C MET A 126 15.57 3.20 -10.63
N ARG A 127 16.59 2.34 -10.54
CA ARG A 127 16.41 0.92 -10.24
C ARG A 127 16.35 0.74 -8.72
N ILE A 128 15.33 0.04 -8.24
CA ILE A 128 15.15 -0.26 -6.82
C ILE A 128 15.32 -1.76 -6.64
N ASP A 129 16.47 -2.14 -6.08
CA ASP A 129 16.78 -3.53 -5.80
C ASP A 129 16.32 -3.95 -4.39
N ARG A 130 15.96 -5.22 -4.26
CA ARG A 130 15.77 -5.84 -2.95
C ARG A 130 17.12 -5.74 -2.23
N ARG A 131 17.15 -5.12 -1.03
CA ARG A 131 18.35 -5.17 -0.19
C ARG A 131 18.70 -6.64 0.00
N LYS A 132 19.85 -7.08 -0.55
CA LYS A 132 20.47 -8.32 -0.12
C LYS A 132 20.82 -8.08 1.34
N GLY A 133 20.15 -8.80 2.26
CA GLY A 133 20.62 -8.86 3.63
C GLY A 133 22.07 -9.30 3.58
N ALA A 134 22.96 -8.54 4.21
CA ALA A 134 24.30 -9.04 4.50
C ALA A 134 24.10 -10.33 5.31
N ALA A 135 24.42 -11.46 4.67
CA ALA A 135 24.46 -12.77 5.31
C ALA A 135 25.70 -12.84 6.22
#